data_AF-A0AAV8ASC3-F1
#
_entry.id   AF-A0AAV8ASC3-F1
#
_cell.length_a   1.000
_cell.length_b   1.000
_cell.length_c   1.000
_cell.angle_alpha   90.00
_cell.angle_beta   90.00
_cell.angle_gamma   90.00
#
_symmetry.space_group_name_H-M   'P 1'
#
loop_
_entity.id
_entity.type
_entity.pdbx_description
1 polymer ?
#
loop_
_entity_poly.entity_id
_entity_poly.type
_entity_poly.pdbx_seq_one_letter_code
_entity_poly.pdbx_strand_id
1 'polypeptide(L)'
;MALISDELFESTKKSCSGEYANPTNSHCAKYLDVVDEVTKDINGENILEPYCRTDSPRPGEIHSSTIGKGLYYEEVPLLISGLPSDCRASAYVLPGMWANNDTVQDALGIRKGAGHTAPEYKPKECLAMITRWLSGAPL
;
A
#
# COMPACT_ATOMS: atom_id res chain seq x y z
N MET A 1 -13.38 -21.94 4.08
CA MET A 1 -12.56 -20.93 4.80
C MET A 1 -13.52 -19.84 5.20
N ALA A 2 -13.77 -19.70 6.50
CA ALA A 2 -14.65 -18.66 7.02
C ALA A 2 -13.74 -17.65 7.73
N LEU A 3 -13.68 -16.42 7.20
CA LEU A 3 -12.84 -15.34 7.74
C LEU A 3 -13.35 -14.85 9.10
N ILE A 4 -14.61 -15.14 9.40
CA ILE A 4 -15.30 -14.83 10.66
C ILE A 4 -16.02 -16.09 11.16
N SER A 5 -16.38 -16.12 12.45
CA SER A 5 -17.18 -17.21 12.99
C SER A 5 -18.60 -17.23 12.44
N ASP A 6 -19.21 -18.41 12.37
CA ASP A 6 -20.61 -18.57 11.94
C ASP A 6 -21.57 -17.76 12.83
N GLU A 7 -21.29 -17.67 14.13
CA GLU A 7 -22.06 -16.88 15.08
C GLU A 7 -22.02 -15.38 14.76
N LEU A 8 -20.82 -14.84 14.47
CA LEU A 8 -20.67 -13.44 14.10
C LEU A 8 -21.35 -13.17 12.76
N PHE A 9 -21.19 -14.07 11.79
CA PHE A 9 -21.84 -13.97 10.49
C PHE A 9 -23.37 -13.88 10.61
N GLU A 10 -24.00 -14.83 11.31
CA GLU A 10 -25.46 -14.86 11.44
C GLU A 10 -25.99 -13.69 12.27
N SER A 11 -25.27 -13.27 13.31
CA SER A 11 -25.64 -12.11 14.15
C SER A 11 -25.59 -10.80 13.36
N THR A 12 -24.51 -10.58 12.59
CA THR A 12 -24.34 -9.40 11.73
C THR A 12 -25.41 -9.39 10.64
N LYS A 13 -25.64 -10.51 9.95
CA LYS A 13 -26.67 -10.64 8.91
C LYS A 13 -28.06 -10.32 9.46
N LYS A 14 -28.41 -10.86 10.63
CA LYS A 14 -29.70 -10.60 11.30
C LYS A 14 -29.85 -9.14 11.72
N SER A 15 -28.79 -8.53 12.22
CA SER A 15 -28.83 -7.14 12.69
C SER A 15 -28.86 -6.12 11.55
N CYS A 16 -28.21 -6.43 10.43
CA CYS A 16 -28.05 -5.53 9.29
C CYS A 16 -29.08 -5.77 8.18
N SER A 17 -29.85 -6.87 8.22
CA SER A 17 -30.88 -7.20 7.22
C SER A 17 -30.36 -7.23 5.77
N GLY A 18 -29.06 -7.45 5.57
CA GLY A 18 -28.41 -7.41 4.26
C GLY A 18 -27.88 -6.05 3.81
N GLU A 19 -28.11 -4.97 4.57
CA GLU A 19 -27.58 -3.64 4.30
C GLU A 19 -26.39 -3.34 5.22
N TYR A 20 -25.17 -3.47 4.69
CA TYR A 20 -23.92 -3.31 5.44
C TYR A 20 -23.24 -1.95 5.22
N ALA A 21 -23.66 -1.20 4.20
CA ALA A 21 -23.10 0.10 3.88
C ALA A 21 -23.80 1.21 4.67
N ASN A 22 -23.03 2.08 5.31
CA ASN A 22 -23.51 3.26 6.03
C ASN A 22 -24.68 2.96 7.01
N PRO A 23 -24.43 2.10 8.02
CA PRO A 23 -25.49 1.61 8.91
C PRO A 23 -26.12 2.74 9.70
N THR A 24 -27.44 2.93 9.54
CA THR A 24 -28.24 3.82 10.41
C THR A 24 -28.65 3.13 11.71
N ASN A 25 -28.62 1.80 11.74
CA ASN A 25 -28.89 0.97 12.91
C ASN A 25 -27.62 0.84 13.78
N SER A 26 -27.68 1.31 15.02
CA SER A 26 -26.57 1.24 15.97
C SER A 26 -26.14 -0.18 16.35
N HIS A 27 -27.04 -1.17 16.29
CA HIS A 27 -26.68 -2.57 16.48
C HIS A 27 -25.89 -3.11 15.28
N CYS A 28 -26.32 -2.79 14.05
CA CYS A 28 -25.60 -3.19 12.86
C CYS A 28 -24.18 -2.57 12.85
N ALA A 29 -24.07 -1.27 13.15
CA ALA A 29 -22.78 -0.59 13.27
C ALA A 29 -21.82 -1.31 14.23
N LYS A 30 -22.29 -1.70 15.43
CA LYS A 30 -21.47 -2.44 16.39
C LYS A 30 -20.99 -3.79 15.88
N TYR A 31 -21.85 -4.53 15.17
CA TYR A 31 -21.45 -5.82 14.59
C TYR A 31 -20.44 -5.63 13.46
N LEU A 32 -20.60 -4.59 12.64
CA LEU A 32 -19.65 -4.23 11.60
C LEU A 32 -18.30 -3.81 12.18
N ASP A 33 -18.27 -3.03 13.28
CA ASP A 33 -17.03 -2.68 13.98
C ASP A 33 -16.25 -3.94 14.42
N VAL A 34 -16.95 -4.97 14.89
CA VAL A 34 -16.34 -6.25 15.28
C VAL A 34 -15.80 -7.00 14.05
N VAL A 35 -16.56 -7.01 12.95
CA VAL A 35 -16.11 -7.63 11.69
C VAL A 35 -14.87 -6.93 11.15
N ASP A 36 -14.85 -5.60 11.14
CA ASP A 36 -13.71 -4.80 10.69
C ASP A 36 -12.48 -5.08 11.55
N GLU A 37 -12.63 -5.14 12.88
CA GLU A 37 -11.51 -5.43 13.79
C GLU A 37 -10.92 -6.83 13.58
N VAL A 38 -11.74 -7.87 13.37
CA VAL A 38 -11.22 -9.23 13.15
C VAL A 38 -10.69 -9.44 11.73
N THR A 39 -11.05 -8.57 10.78
CA THR A 39 -10.61 -8.64 9.39
C THR A 39 -9.57 -7.57 9.02
N LYS A 40 -9.14 -6.74 9.97
CA LYS A 40 -8.24 -5.59 9.75
C LYS A 40 -6.90 -5.93 9.07
N ASP A 41 -6.40 -7.15 9.29
CA ASP A 41 -5.13 -7.63 8.75
C ASP A 41 -5.32 -8.54 7.52
N ILE A 42 -6.53 -8.59 6.95
CA ILE A 42 -6.82 -9.31 5.71
C ILE A 42 -6.58 -8.38 4.53
N ASN A 43 -5.82 -8.87 3.54
CA ASN A 43 -5.67 -8.18 2.28
C ASN A 43 -6.96 -8.30 1.46
N GLY A 44 -7.70 -7.19 1.36
CA GLY A 44 -8.95 -7.10 0.60
C GLY A 44 -8.79 -7.32 -0.90
N GLU A 45 -7.59 -7.10 -1.45
CA GLU A 45 -7.27 -7.34 -2.87
C GLU A 45 -6.89 -8.81 -3.13
N ASN A 46 -6.26 -9.47 -2.14
CA ASN A 46 -5.85 -10.86 -2.24
C ASN A 46 -5.78 -11.55 -0.88
N ILE A 47 -6.84 -12.27 -0.51
CA ILE A 47 -6.99 -12.92 0.81
C ILE A 47 -5.92 -13.98 1.16
N LEU A 48 -5.12 -14.42 0.17
CA LEU A 48 -4.02 -15.37 0.38
C LEU A 48 -2.68 -14.67 0.64
N GLU A 49 -2.61 -13.36 0.41
CA GLU A 49 -1.44 -12.55 0.68
C GLU A 49 -1.58 -11.83 2.04
N PRO A 50 -0.47 -11.57 2.74
CA PRO A 50 -0.52 -10.77 3.95
C PRO A 50 -1.02 -9.36 3.64
N TYR A 51 -1.70 -8.73 4.60
CA TYR A 51 -2.02 -7.31 4.50
C TYR A 51 -0.75 -6.48 4.57
N CYS A 52 -0.50 -5.75 3.48
CA CYS A 52 0.65 -4.87 3.33
C CYS A 52 0.13 -3.44 3.36
N ARG A 53 0.42 -2.71 4.44
CA ARG A 53 -0.03 -1.32 4.60
C ARG A 53 0.69 -0.43 3.58
N THR A 54 0.01 -0.03 2.52
CA THR A 54 0.47 1.01 1.58
C THR A 54 0.13 2.42 2.07
N ASP A 55 -0.72 2.53 3.09
CA ASP A 55 -1.21 3.79 3.65
C ASP A 55 -0.26 4.34 4.74
N SER A 56 0.07 5.63 4.64
CA SER A 56 0.78 6.39 5.67
C SER A 56 0.15 6.19 7.07
N PRO A 57 0.89 5.84 8.13
CA PRO A 57 0.33 5.72 9.47
C PRO A 57 -0.19 7.09 9.91
N ARG A 58 -1.34 7.06 10.59
CA ARG A 58 -1.89 8.25 11.25
C ARG A 58 -0.89 8.71 12.32
N PRO A 59 -0.70 10.04 12.52
CA PRO A 59 0.18 10.54 13.56
C PRO A 59 -0.23 9.98 14.93
N GLY A 60 0.65 9.18 15.55
CA GLY A 60 0.44 8.62 16.90
C GLY A 60 0.33 7.08 16.98
N GLU A 61 0.17 6.37 15.86
CA GLU A 61 0.19 4.90 15.85
C GLU A 61 1.63 4.36 15.70
N ILE A 62 2.28 4.03 16.81
CA ILE A 62 3.52 3.24 16.80
C ILE A 62 3.13 1.77 16.79
N HIS A 63 2.92 1.20 15.60
CA HIS A 63 2.90 -0.25 15.42
C HIS A 63 4.23 -0.69 14.83
N SER A 64 4.84 -1.73 15.40
CA SER A 64 6.17 -2.25 15.07
C SER A 64 6.29 -2.85 13.65
N SER A 65 5.35 -2.58 12.75
CA SER A 65 5.45 -2.83 11.31
C SER A 65 5.90 -1.53 10.62
N THR A 66 7.15 -1.18 10.86
CA THR A 66 7.81 -0.05 10.19
C THR A 66 8.02 -0.43 8.73
N ILE A 67 7.04 -0.21 7.84
CA ILE A 67 7.13 0.40 6.49
C ILE A 67 5.71 0.88 6.14
N GLY A 68 5.07 1.54 7.09
CA GLY A 68 3.82 2.24 6.83
C GLY A 68 4.07 3.66 6.36
N LYS A 69 5.26 4.27 6.53
CA LYS A 69 5.49 5.62 6.02
C LYS A 69 5.28 5.57 4.51
N GLY A 70 4.12 6.06 4.03
CA GLY A 70 3.92 6.36 2.63
C GLY A 70 5.17 7.09 2.17
N LEU A 71 5.72 6.66 1.03
CA LEU A 71 7.00 7.11 0.52
C LEU A 71 6.96 8.61 0.19
N TYR A 72 6.96 9.44 1.22
CA TYR A 72 7.49 10.78 1.18
C TYR A 72 8.99 10.60 1.13
N TYR A 73 9.52 10.77 -0.08
CA TYR A 73 10.91 10.68 -0.45
C TYR A 73 11.75 11.66 0.37
N GLU A 74 12.38 11.16 1.43
CA GLU A 74 13.66 11.65 1.90
C GLU A 74 14.41 10.47 2.50
N GLU A 75 15.38 9.98 1.72
CA GLU A 75 16.44 9.05 2.11
C GLU A 75 15.99 7.70 2.70
N VAL A 76 15.69 6.74 1.82
CA VAL A 76 15.81 5.31 2.16
C VAL A 76 17.20 4.85 1.66
N PRO A 77 18.27 5.00 2.47
CA PRO A 77 19.56 4.42 2.11
C PRO A 77 19.41 2.91 2.01
N LEU A 78 19.70 2.32 0.83
CA LEU A 78 20.11 0.93 0.46
C LEU A 78 19.79 -0.27 1.38
N LEU A 79 18.87 -0.16 2.32
CA LEU A 79 18.59 -1.16 3.34
C LEU A 79 17.40 -1.98 2.86
N ILE A 80 17.71 -2.92 1.96
CA ILE A 80 16.87 -4.07 1.61
C ILE A 80 16.39 -4.79 2.89
N SER A 81 17.13 -4.67 3.99
CA SER A 81 16.79 -5.22 5.31
C SER A 81 15.56 -4.63 5.98
N GLY A 82 14.99 -3.54 5.46
CA GLY A 82 13.75 -2.96 6.00
C GLY A 82 12.49 -3.42 5.29
N LEU A 83 12.58 -3.89 4.04
CA LEU A 83 11.40 -4.26 3.28
C LEU A 83 10.76 -5.52 3.88
N PRO A 84 9.46 -5.51 4.22
CA PRO A 84 8.78 -6.72 4.67
C PRO A 84 8.92 -7.78 3.59
N SER A 85 9.72 -8.82 3.86
CA SER A 85 9.98 -9.92 2.92
C SER A 85 8.70 -10.63 2.49
N ASP A 86 7.67 -10.51 3.32
CA ASP A 86 6.40 -11.22 3.18
C ASP A 86 5.44 -10.46 2.25
N CYS A 87 5.76 -9.20 1.91
CA CYS A 87 4.96 -8.37 1.02
C CYS A 87 5.46 -8.47 -0.42
N ARG A 88 4.58 -8.94 -1.32
CA ARG A 88 4.86 -8.96 -2.76
C ARG A 88 5.18 -7.58 -3.32
N ALA A 89 4.57 -6.54 -2.76
CA ALA A 89 4.86 -5.13 -3.08
C ALA A 89 6.37 -4.81 -3.01
N SER A 90 7.07 -5.40 -2.04
CA SER A 90 8.51 -5.21 -1.86
C SER A 90 9.34 -5.79 -3.01
N ALA A 91 8.86 -6.85 -3.66
CA ALA A 91 9.52 -7.43 -4.84
C ALA A 91 9.47 -6.51 -6.07
N TYR A 92 8.46 -5.63 -6.19
CA TYR A 92 8.37 -4.70 -7.33
C TYR A 92 9.37 -3.55 -7.26
N VAL A 93 9.92 -3.26 -6.07
CA VAL A 93 10.90 -2.18 -5.88
C VAL A 93 12.30 -2.61 -6.33
N LEU A 94 12.61 -3.91 -6.24
CA LEU A 94 13.94 -4.46 -6.55
C LEU A 94 14.35 -4.25 -8.02
N PRO A 95 13.49 -4.48 -9.04
CA PRO A 95 13.83 -4.17 -10.42
C PRO A 95 14.14 -2.70 -10.66
N GLY A 96 13.40 -1.78 -10.03
CA GLY A 96 13.65 -0.33 -10.10
C GLY A 96 15.01 0.02 -9.52
N MET A 97 15.29 -0.46 -8.30
CA MET A 97 16.59 -0.27 -7.64
C MET A 97 17.76 -0.85 -8.44
N TRP A 98 17.60 -2.04 -9.03
CA TRP A 98 18.63 -2.66 -9.85
C TRP A 98 18.84 -1.89 -11.15
N ALA A 99 17.77 -1.54 -11.87
CA ALA A 99 17.85 -0.84 -13.15
C ALA A 99 18.35 0.61 -13.02
N ASN A 100 18.15 1.22 -11.85
CA ASN A 100 18.59 2.58 -11.54
C ASN A 100 19.91 2.65 -10.75
N ASN A 101 20.54 1.52 -10.48
CA ASN A 101 21.87 1.51 -9.87
C ASN A 101 22.93 1.97 -10.89
N ASP A 102 23.72 2.99 -10.55
CA ASP A 102 24.74 3.56 -11.44
C ASP A 102 25.75 2.52 -11.93
N THR A 103 26.18 1.58 -11.07
CA THR A 103 27.13 0.53 -11.45
C THR A 103 26.50 -0.45 -12.44
N VAL A 104 25.22 -0.79 -12.27
CA VAL A 104 24.48 -1.63 -13.22
C VAL A 104 24.31 -0.91 -14.55
N GLN A 105 23.94 0.37 -14.54
CA GLN A 105 23.80 1.17 -15.76
C GLN A 105 25.13 1.30 -16.51
N ASP A 106 26.22 1.58 -15.80
CA ASP A 106 27.56 1.68 -16.39
C ASP A 106 27.99 0.34 -17.00
N ALA A 107 27.76 -0.78 -16.32
CA ALA A 107 28.08 -2.12 -16.83
C ALA A 107 27.26 -2.52 -18.06
N LEU A 108 26.00 -2.06 -18.14
CA LEU A 108 25.09 -2.32 -19.27
C LEU A 108 25.22 -1.27 -20.40
N GLY A 109 26.04 -0.23 -20.23
CA GLY A 109 26.21 0.85 -21.21
C GLY A 109 24.96 1.73 -21.37
N ILE A 110 24.12 1.84 -20.34
CA ILE A 110 22.94 2.69 -20.33
C ILE A 110 23.36 4.16 -20.16
N ARG A 111 22.78 5.07 -20.94
CA ARG A 111 23.07 6.51 -20.79
C ARG A 111 22.48 7.02 -19.47
N LYS A 112 23.27 7.80 -18.72
CA LYS A 112 22.79 8.44 -17.48
C LYS A 112 21.50 9.23 -17.73
N GLY A 113 20.49 8.97 -16.91
CA GLY A 113 19.17 9.60 -17.01
C GLY A 113 18.17 8.89 -17.94
N ALA A 114 18.52 7.73 -18.51
CA ALA A 114 17.62 6.88 -19.31
C ALA A 114 17.04 5.67 -18.52
N GLY A 115 16.92 5.78 -17.19
CA GLY A 115 16.38 4.72 -16.33
C GLY A 115 14.90 4.44 -16.61
N HIS A 116 14.45 3.20 -16.34
CA HIS A 116 13.08 2.73 -16.63
C HIS A 116 12.00 3.40 -15.77
N THR A 117 12.39 3.99 -14.65
CA THR A 117 11.49 4.63 -13.71
C THR A 117 12.01 6.04 -13.43
N ALA A 118 11.78 6.95 -14.38
CA ALA A 118 12.03 8.39 -14.21
C ALA A 118 11.53 8.95 -12.86
N PRO A 119 10.38 8.50 -12.30
CA PRO A 119 9.95 8.93 -10.97
C PRO A 119 10.90 8.56 -9.82
N GLU A 120 11.80 7.57 -9.99
CA GLU A 120 12.74 7.16 -8.93
C GLU A 120 13.95 8.10 -8.79
N TYR A 121 14.48 8.63 -9.91
CA TYR A 121 15.66 9.51 -9.89
C TYR A 121 15.36 10.98 -10.22
N LYS A 122 14.15 11.30 -10.72
CA LYS A 122 13.63 12.66 -10.92
C LYS A 122 12.19 12.82 -10.39
N PRO A 123 11.94 12.53 -9.10
CA PRO A 123 10.58 12.50 -8.54
C PRO A 123 9.86 13.85 -8.64
N LYS A 124 10.56 14.96 -8.44
CA LYS A 124 9.97 16.31 -8.44
C LYS A 124 9.55 16.71 -9.85
N GLU A 125 10.39 16.43 -10.84
CA GLU A 125 10.12 16.71 -12.25
C GLU A 125 8.99 15.82 -12.76
N CYS A 126 9.01 14.53 -12.45
CA CYS A 126 7.93 13.61 -12.82
C CYS A 126 6.59 14.00 -12.20
N LEU A 127 6.58 14.39 -10.92
CA LEU A 127 5.37 14.89 -10.26
C LEU A 127 4.84 16.16 -10.94
N ALA A 128 5.71 17.13 -11.22
CA ALA A 128 5.32 18.36 -11.90
C ALA A 128 4.73 18.07 -13.30
N MET A 129 5.34 17.16 -14.06
CA MET A 129 4.84 16.75 -15.37
C MET A 129 3.46 16.10 -15.28
N ILE A 130 3.28 15.12 -14.38
CA ILE A 130 1.99 14.41 -14.30
C ILE A 130 0.87 15.30 -13.76
N THR A 131 1.16 16.20 -12.81
CA THR A 131 0.19 17.19 -12.33
C THR A 131 -0.27 18.11 -13.46
N ARG A 132 0.65 18.58 -14.31
CA ARG A 132 0.31 19.40 -15.49
C ARG A 132 -0.53 18.62 -16.50
N TRP A 133 -0.13 17.40 -16.83
CA TRP A 133 -0.86 16.51 -17.74
C TRP A 133 -2.30 16.25 -17.28
N LEU A 134 -2.49 15.85 -16.02
CA LEU A 134 -3.81 15.58 -15.44
C LEU A 134 -4.69 16.84 -15.37
N SER A 135 -4.06 18.02 -15.30
CA SER A 135 -4.76 19.31 -15.32
C SER A 135 -5.00 19.84 -16.74
N GLY A 136 -4.60 19.11 -17.79
CA GLY A 136 -4.68 19.55 -19.18
C GLY A 136 -3.78 20.75 -19.51
N ALA A 137 -2.81 21.07 -18.65
CA ALA A 137 -1.83 22.12 -18.89
C ALA A 137 -0.70 21.59 -19.80
N PRO A 138 -0.13 22.44 -20.67
CA PRO A 138 1.02 22.04 -21.49
C PRO A 138 2.18 21.58 -20.61
N LEU A 139 2.91 20.54 -21.03
CA LEU A 139 4.09 20.02 -20.34
C LEU A 139 5.28 20.98 -20.48
#